data_AF-A0A920VGF5-F1
#
_entry.id   AF-A0A920VGF5-F1
#
_cell.length_a   1.000
_cell.length_b   1.000
_cell.length_c   1.000
_cell.angle_alpha   90.00
_cell.angle_beta   90.00
_cell.angle_gamma   90.00
#
_symmetry.space_group_name_H-M   'P 1'
#
loop_
_entity.id
_entity.type
_entity.pdbx_description
1 polymer ?
#
loop_
_entity_poly.entity_id
_entity_poly.type
_entity_poly.pdbx_seq_one_letter_code
_entity_poly.pdbx_strand_id
1 'polypeptide(L)'
;MKTTTKLRKLINSDKLTVAPFVCNAFHAKIAESVGFGAVYMTGAGTSAERGFPDVGLLTMTEMVNNAKYIAGAVDIPVICDADTGYGNPLNVQRTIREYEPQEWQESISKTNSSPRNGGSSPVSRSSLRKKQCRK
;
A
#
# COMPACT_ATOMS: atom_id res chain seq x y z
N MET A 1 -16.74 4.12 -4.79
CA MET A 1 -15.69 3.36 -5.54
C MET A 1 -14.47 3.25 -4.65
N LYS A 2 -13.86 2.06 -4.51
CA LYS A 2 -12.64 1.88 -3.69
C LYS A 2 -11.49 2.74 -4.23
N THR A 3 -10.67 3.30 -3.36
CA THR A 3 -9.49 4.13 -3.71
C THR A 3 -8.52 3.37 -4.61
N THR A 4 -8.30 2.07 -4.38
CA THR A 4 -7.49 1.20 -5.25
C THR A 4 -8.05 1.08 -6.66
N THR A 5 -9.38 1.05 -6.82
CA THR A 5 -10.03 1.08 -8.13
C THR A 5 -9.87 2.43 -8.83
N LYS A 6 -9.97 3.54 -8.07
CA LYS A 6 -9.67 4.89 -8.61
C LYS A 6 -8.24 4.96 -9.12
N LEU A 7 -7.26 4.50 -8.34
CA LEU A 7 -5.85 4.47 -8.74
C LEU A 7 -5.62 3.65 -10.00
N ARG A 8 -6.21 2.45 -10.09
CA ARG A 8 -6.09 1.61 -11.28
C ARG A 8 -6.65 2.30 -12.53
N LYS A 9 -7.74 3.06 -12.40
CA LYS A 9 -8.29 3.86 -13.50
C LYS A 9 -7.35 5.00 -13.90
N LEU A 10 -6.73 5.68 -12.93
CA LEU A 10 -5.76 6.75 -13.20
C LEU A 10 -4.54 6.20 -13.96
N ILE A 11 -3.96 5.08 -13.50
CA ILE A 11 -2.80 4.43 -14.13
C ILE A 11 -3.11 3.96 -15.56
N ASN A 12 -4.31 3.41 -15.78
CA ASN A 12 -4.72 2.91 -17.10
C ASN A 12 -5.31 3.99 -18.01
N SER A 13 -5.34 5.25 -17.59
CA SER A 13 -5.83 6.35 -18.42
C SER A 13 -4.70 6.89 -19.31
N ASP A 14 -5.05 7.41 -20.48
CA ASP A 14 -4.08 8.08 -21.38
C ASP A 14 -3.66 9.48 -20.88
N LYS A 15 -4.04 9.85 -19.64
CA LYS A 15 -3.79 11.16 -19.06
C LYS A 15 -2.66 11.09 -18.03
N LEU A 16 -1.77 12.09 -18.06
CA LEU A 16 -0.77 12.27 -17.01
C LEU A 16 -1.46 12.54 -15.68
N THR A 17 -1.19 11.69 -14.69
CA THR A 17 -1.63 11.90 -13.30
C THR A 17 -0.46 12.45 -12.50
N VAL A 18 -0.62 13.65 -11.94
CA VAL A 18 0.36 14.25 -11.03
C VAL A 18 -0.01 13.87 -9.60
N ALA A 19 0.95 13.29 -8.88
CA ALA A 19 0.83 12.95 -7.46
C ALA A 19 1.92 13.67 -6.67
N PRO A 20 1.61 14.77 -5.95
CA PRO A 20 2.61 15.52 -5.20
C PRO A 20 3.11 14.71 -4.00
N PHE A 21 4.33 15.03 -3.59
CA PHE A 21 4.96 14.44 -2.41
C PHE A 21 4.35 14.99 -1.12
N VAL A 22 3.97 14.08 -0.22
CA VAL A 22 3.45 14.39 1.10
C VAL A 22 4.20 13.56 2.15
N CYS A 23 4.42 14.14 3.32
CA CYS A 23 5.08 13.46 4.45
C CYS A 23 4.11 13.18 5.61
N ASN A 24 3.00 13.90 5.71
CA ASN A 24 1.98 13.73 6.76
C ASN A 24 0.56 13.97 6.23
N ALA A 25 -0.43 13.70 7.08
CA ALA A 25 -1.86 13.80 6.75
C ALA A 25 -2.27 15.24 6.38
N PHE A 26 -1.66 16.26 7.01
CA PHE A 26 -1.99 17.65 6.74
C PHE A 26 -1.60 18.05 5.31
N HIS A 27 -0.40 17.68 4.85
CA HIS A 27 0.02 17.91 3.47
C HIS A 27 -0.88 17.21 2.46
N ALA A 28 -1.37 16.00 2.80
CA ALA A 28 -2.32 15.28 1.95
C ALA A 28 -3.68 15.99 1.85
N LYS A 29 -4.22 16.52 2.95
CA LYS A 29 -5.44 17.35 2.93
C LYS A 29 -5.26 18.58 2.05
N ILE A 30 -4.11 19.24 2.13
CA ILE A 30 -3.81 20.40 1.29
C ILE A 30 -3.81 19.99 -0.18
N ALA A 31 -3.08 18.93 -0.55
CA ALA A 31 -3.03 18.44 -1.93
C ALA A 31 -4.43 18.07 -2.46
N GLU A 32 -5.24 17.38 -1.66
CA GLU A 32 -6.64 17.09 -2.01
C GLU A 32 -7.46 18.37 -2.23
N SER A 33 -7.33 19.36 -1.35
CA SER A 33 -8.06 20.63 -1.45
C SER A 33 -7.69 21.46 -2.69
N VAL A 34 -6.44 21.34 -3.16
CA VAL A 34 -5.97 21.95 -4.41
C VAL A 34 -6.51 21.23 -5.65
N GLY A 35 -7.08 20.03 -5.48
CA GLY A 35 -7.72 19.26 -6.54
C GLY A 35 -6.82 18.18 -7.17
N PHE A 36 -5.73 17.77 -6.50
CA PHE A 36 -4.93 16.65 -7.00
C PHE A 36 -5.70 15.33 -6.92
N GLY A 37 -5.59 14.51 -7.95
CA GLY A 37 -6.32 13.25 -8.07
C GLY A 37 -5.69 12.07 -7.31
N ALA A 38 -4.46 12.22 -6.82
CA ALA A 38 -3.70 11.25 -6.03
C ALA A 38 -2.54 11.96 -5.30
N VAL A 39 -1.94 11.32 -4.30
CA VAL A 39 -0.74 11.79 -3.59
C VAL A 39 0.29 10.68 -3.43
N TYR A 40 1.56 11.04 -3.21
CA TYR A 40 2.64 10.10 -2.93
C TYR A 40 3.25 10.36 -1.55
N MET A 41 3.18 9.37 -0.65
CA MET A 41 3.89 9.38 0.62
C MET A 41 5.35 9.01 0.40
N THR A 42 6.26 9.95 0.67
CA THR A 42 7.71 9.77 0.50
C THR A 42 8.37 9.18 1.75
N GLY A 43 9.25 8.18 1.58
CA GLY A 43 10.10 7.67 2.67
C GLY A 43 11.09 8.73 3.16
N ALA A 44 11.78 9.40 2.23
CA ALA A 44 12.68 10.50 2.54
C ALA A 44 12.02 11.61 3.35
N GLY A 45 10.85 12.10 2.92
CA GLY A 45 10.11 13.14 3.65
C GLY A 45 9.60 12.66 5.00
N THR A 46 9.18 11.39 5.10
CA THR A 46 8.74 10.77 6.36
C THR A 46 9.89 10.65 7.37
N SER A 47 11.11 10.35 6.90
CA SER A 47 12.33 10.33 7.71
C SER A 47 12.75 11.74 8.13
N ALA A 48 12.75 12.69 7.19
CA ALA A 48 13.16 14.07 7.44
C ALA A 48 12.26 14.77 8.46
N GLU A 49 10.94 14.53 8.43
CA GLU A 49 10.00 15.08 9.42
C GLU A 49 10.29 14.60 10.85
N ARG A 50 10.93 13.43 10.99
CA ARG A 50 11.37 12.88 12.28
C ARG A 50 12.81 13.26 12.64
N GLY A 51 13.46 14.10 11.83
CA GLY A 51 14.86 14.50 12.04
C GLY A 51 15.88 13.43 11.66
N PHE A 52 15.50 12.42 10.88
CA PHE A 52 16.40 11.35 10.44
C PHE A 52 16.80 11.50 8.96
N PRO A 53 18.03 11.07 8.58
CA PRO A 53 18.40 10.94 7.19
C PRO A 53 17.70 9.74 6.52
N ASP A 54 17.52 9.81 5.21
CA ASP A 54 16.89 8.75 4.41
C ASP A 54 17.87 7.60 4.12
N VAL A 55 18.18 6.82 5.16
CA VAL A 55 19.10 5.67 5.10
C VAL A 55 18.47 4.39 5.63
N GLY A 56 17.13 4.31 5.63
CA GLY A 56 16.38 3.15 6.10
C GLY A 56 16.36 2.97 7.62
N LEU A 57 16.45 4.07 8.39
CA LEU A 57 16.32 4.04 9.85
C LEU A 57 14.88 3.81 10.30
N LEU A 58 13.91 4.27 9.51
CA LEU A 58 12.50 4.06 9.82
C LEU A 58 12.11 2.59 9.65
N THR A 59 11.36 2.11 10.62
CA THR A 59 10.81 0.76 10.62
C THR A 59 9.57 0.66 9.74
N MET A 60 9.25 -0.56 9.30
CA MET A 60 8.00 -0.86 8.59
C MET A 60 6.78 -0.32 9.33
N THR A 61 6.74 -0.47 10.65
CA THR A 61 5.60 -0.07 11.47
C THR A 61 5.41 1.45 11.44
N GLU A 62 6.49 2.22 11.51
CA GLU A 62 6.42 3.69 11.46
C GLU A 62 5.93 4.17 10.09
N MET A 63 6.43 3.56 9.02
CA MET A 63 6.02 3.87 7.65
C MET A 63 4.56 3.52 7.38
N VAL A 64 4.13 2.31 7.79
CA VAL A 64 2.73 1.86 7.67
C VAL A 64 1.79 2.74 8.51
N ASN A 65 2.19 3.11 9.73
CA ASN A 65 1.35 3.97 10.57
C ASN A 65 1.17 5.35 9.94
N ASN A 66 2.24 5.94 9.39
CA ASN A 66 2.15 7.21 8.68
C ASN A 66 1.21 7.10 7.47
N ALA A 67 1.36 6.04 6.67
CA ALA A 67 0.51 5.77 5.52
C ALA A 67 -0.97 5.64 5.93
N LYS A 68 -1.27 4.97 7.04
CA LYS A 68 -2.64 4.85 7.58
C LYS A 68 -3.21 6.20 7.97
N TYR A 69 -2.44 7.07 8.63
CA TYR A 69 -2.89 8.43 8.94
C TYR A 69 -3.17 9.25 7.67
N ILE A 70 -2.29 9.19 6.68
CA ILE A 70 -2.45 9.90 5.42
C ILE A 70 -3.67 9.40 4.66
N ALA A 71 -3.78 8.08 4.47
CA ALA A 71 -4.89 7.46 3.75
C ALA A 71 -6.25 7.63 4.46
N GLY A 72 -6.26 7.72 5.79
CA GLY A 72 -7.47 8.00 6.55
C GLY A 72 -7.92 9.47 6.49
N ALA A 73 -7.05 10.39 6.07
CA ALA A 73 -7.36 11.81 6.01
C ALA A 73 -7.99 12.23 4.67
N VAL A 74 -7.77 11.48 3.58
CA VAL A 74 -8.15 11.87 2.21
C VAL A 74 -8.96 10.79 1.50
N ASP A 75 -9.80 11.19 0.53
CA ASP A 75 -10.62 10.32 -0.31
C ASP A 75 -9.96 9.98 -1.67
N ILE A 76 -8.79 10.57 -1.93
CA ILE A 76 -7.95 10.32 -3.11
C ILE A 76 -6.95 9.20 -2.84
N PRO A 77 -6.46 8.49 -3.88
CA PRO A 77 -5.48 7.43 -3.70
C PRO A 77 -4.14 7.95 -3.17
N VAL A 78 -3.56 7.17 -2.24
CA VAL A 78 -2.24 7.41 -1.67
C VAL A 78 -1.30 6.31 -2.14
N ILE A 79 -0.25 6.70 -2.87
CA ILE A 79 0.84 5.81 -3.25
C ILE A 79 1.89 5.92 -2.14
N CYS A 80 2.29 4.79 -1.55
CA CYS A 80 3.19 4.80 -0.40
C CYS A 80 4.54 4.20 -0.74
N ASP A 81 5.61 4.85 -0.31
CA ASP A 81 6.93 4.26 -0.27
C ASP A 81 6.99 3.11 0.74
N ALA A 82 7.68 2.03 0.38
CA ALA A 82 7.86 0.85 1.21
C ALA A 82 9.33 0.43 1.31
N ASP A 83 10.25 1.36 1.03
CA ASP A 83 11.69 1.17 1.03
C ASP A 83 12.07 -0.09 0.22
N THR A 84 13.03 -0.86 0.76
CA THR A 84 13.39 -2.18 0.28
C THR A 84 12.52 -3.28 0.88
N GLY A 85 11.45 -2.98 1.63
CA GLY A 85 10.51 -3.97 2.18
C GLY A 85 11.00 -4.65 3.45
N TYR A 86 11.88 -3.96 4.17
CA TYR A 86 12.21 -4.21 5.58
C TYR A 86 12.71 -5.64 5.88
N GLY A 87 13.43 -6.24 4.93
CA GLY A 87 14.09 -7.54 5.11
C GLY A 87 13.97 -8.45 3.89
N ASN A 88 13.62 -9.71 4.13
CA ASN A 88 13.57 -10.76 3.11
C ASN A 88 12.18 -10.82 2.43
N PRO A 89 11.95 -11.72 1.45
CA PRO A 89 10.66 -11.82 0.76
C PRO A 89 9.43 -12.04 1.67
N LEU A 90 9.59 -12.66 2.85
CA LEU A 90 8.51 -12.81 3.82
C LEU A 90 8.19 -11.48 4.50
N ASN A 91 9.21 -10.66 4.80
CA ASN A 91 9.01 -9.29 5.27
C ASN A 91 8.22 -8.47 4.25
N VAL A 92 8.57 -8.58 2.96
CA VAL A 92 7.84 -7.90 1.89
C VAL A 92 6.38 -8.31 1.83
N GLN A 93 6.09 -9.61 1.91
CA GLN A 93 4.71 -10.09 1.93
C GLN A 93 3.95 -9.56 3.13
N ARG A 94 4.59 -9.50 4.30
CA ARG A 94 4.01 -8.86 5.48
C ARG A 94 3.77 -7.37 5.25
N THR A 95 4.75 -6.64 4.73
CA THR A 95 4.63 -5.20 4.41
C THR A 95 3.45 -4.94 3.50
N ILE A 96 3.32 -5.66 2.39
CA ILE A 96 2.18 -5.51 1.47
C ILE A 96 0.85 -5.68 2.22
N ARG A 97 0.73 -6.72 3.05
CA ARG A 97 -0.48 -6.94 3.85
C ARG A 97 -0.75 -5.81 4.82
N GLU A 98 0.27 -5.28 5.49
CA GLU A 98 0.13 -4.19 6.48
C GLU A 98 -0.28 -2.85 5.84
N TYR A 99 0.10 -2.62 4.59
CA TYR A 99 -0.34 -1.47 3.78
C TYR A 99 -1.77 -1.63 3.23
N GLU A 100 -2.27 -2.87 3.09
CA GLU A 100 -3.64 -3.10 2.68
C GLU A 100 -4.64 -2.75 3.81
N PRO A 101 -5.82 -2.20 3.48
CA PRO A 101 -6.87 -1.92 4.47
C PRO A 101 -7.26 -3.18 5.27
N GLN A 102 -7.59 -3.01 6.55
CA GLN A 102 -7.95 -4.11 7.46
C GLN A 102 -9.07 -5.02 6.91
N GLU A 103 -10.02 -4.48 6.14
CA GLU A 103 -11.08 -5.26 5.49
C GLU A 103 -10.55 -6.39 4.58
N TRP A 104 -9.42 -6.15 3.91
CA TRP A 104 -8.74 -7.17 3.08
C TRP A 104 -7.98 -8.19 3.93
N GLN A 105 -7.38 -7.73 5.03
CA GLN A 105 -6.68 -8.60 5.97
C GLN A 105 -7.64 -9.62 6.61
N GLU A 106 -8.86 -9.20 6.95
CA GLU A 106 -9.92 -10.08 7.46
C GLU A 106 -10.47 -11.06 6.42
N SER A 107 -10.54 -10.65 5.15
CA SER A 107 -10.93 -11.55 4.06
C SER A 107 -9.87 -12.64 3.84
N ILE A 108 -8.58 -12.29 3.94
CA ILE A 108 -7.47 -13.24 3.79
C ILE A 108 -7.39 -14.19 4.98
N SER A 109 -7.64 -13.70 6.21
CA SER A 109 -7.64 -14.56 7.41
C SER A 109 -8.75 -15.61 7.34
N LYS A 110 -9.96 -15.22 6.88
CA LYS A 110 -11.09 -16.14 6.65
C LYS A 110 -10.81 -17.20 5.57
N THR A 111 -10.04 -16.87 4.53
CA THR A 111 -9.62 -17.86 3.52
C THR A 111 -8.54 -18.83 4.01
N ASN A 112 -7.74 -18.45 5.00
CA ASN A 112 -6.71 -19.32 5.58
C ASN A 112 -7.23 -20.18 6.74
N SER A 113 -8.41 -19.89 7.27
CA SER A 113 -9.06 -20.62 8.38
C SER A 113 -10.04 -21.71 7.92
N SER A 114 -10.19 -21.98 6.62
CA SER A 114 -11.01 -23.11 6.16
C SER A 114 -10.36 -24.45 6.57
N PRO A 115 -11.09 -25.40 7.17
CA PRO A 115 -10.51 -26.62 7.71
C PRO A 115 -9.89 -27.47 6.60
N ARG A 116 -8.68 -27.98 6.84
CA ARG A 116 -8.18 -29.15 6.13
C ARG A 116 -9.09 -30.32 6.51
N ASN A 117 -10.02 -30.71 5.64
CA ASN A 117 -10.54 -32.08 5.55
C ASN A 117 -11.36 -32.28 4.25
N GLY A 118 -11.24 -33.49 3.72
CA GLY A 118 -11.44 -33.84 2.31
C GLY A 118 -12.86 -33.77 1.77
N GLY A 119 -12.96 -33.61 0.46
CA GLY A 119 -14.21 -33.62 -0.30
C GLY A 119 -14.03 -33.00 -1.68
N SER A 120 -14.18 -33.82 -2.72
CA SER A 120 -13.90 -33.60 -4.14
C SER A 120 -14.72 -32.49 -4.83
N SER A 121 -14.05 -31.59 -5.58
CA SER A 121 -14.34 -31.15 -6.97
C SER A 121 -13.61 -29.84 -7.33
N PRO A 122 -13.34 -29.56 -8.62
CA PRO A 122 -12.14 -28.84 -9.04
C PRO A 122 -12.34 -27.33 -9.04
N VAL A 123 -11.66 -26.61 -8.15
CA VAL A 123 -11.40 -25.18 -8.37
C VAL A 123 -10.32 -25.11 -9.44
N SER A 124 -10.71 -24.66 -10.62
CA SER A 124 -9.82 -24.48 -11.77
C SER A 124 -8.64 -23.58 -11.37
N ARG A 125 -7.50 -24.22 -11.13
CA ARG A 125 -6.19 -23.58 -11.05
C ARG A 125 -5.76 -23.20 -12.47
N SER A 126 -6.38 -22.18 -13.05
CA SER A 126 -5.82 -21.44 -14.18
C SER A 126 -5.01 -20.30 -13.57
N SER A 127 -3.75 -20.59 -13.23
CA SER A 127 -2.58 -20.35 -14.09
C SER A 127 -2.13 -18.89 -14.03
N LEU A 128 -0.80 -18.71 -13.91
CA LEU A 128 -0.05 -17.45 -14.08
C LEU A 128 -0.13 -16.52 -12.85
N ARG A 129 0.90 -16.29 -12.03
CA ARG A 129 2.36 -16.40 -12.20
C ARG A 129 2.96 -16.65 -10.81
N LYS A 130 3.43 -17.87 -10.54
CA LYS A 130 4.57 -18.10 -9.63
C LYS A 130 5.87 -17.87 -10.40
N LYS A 131 5.98 -16.74 -11.11
CA LYS A 131 7.28 -16.20 -11.48
C LYS A 131 7.67 -15.28 -10.34
N GLN A 132 8.43 -15.84 -9.42
CA GLN A 132 9.53 -15.21 -8.70
C GLN A 132 9.73 -13.73 -9.07
N CYS A 133 8.96 -12.84 -8.49
CA CYS A 133 9.45 -11.51 -8.14
C CYS A 133 9.60 -11.55 -6.63
N ARG A 134 10.67 -12.24 -6.24
CA ARG A 134 11.47 -11.84 -5.11
C ARG A 134 11.54 -10.29 -5.14
N LYS A 135 11.41 -9.65 -3.98
CA LYS A 135 12.51 -8.74 -3.69
C LYS A 135 13.75 -9.60 -3.54
#